data_AF-A0A1N7N7G6-F1
#
_entry.id   AF-A0A1N7N7G6-F1
#
_cell.length_a   1.000
_cell.length_b   1.000
_cell.length_c   1.000
_cell.angle_alpha   90.00
_cell.angle_beta   90.00
_cell.angle_gamma   90.00
#
_symmetry.space_group_name_H-M   'P 1'
#
loop_
_entity.id
_entity.type
_entity.pdbx_description
1 polymer ?
#
loop_
_entity_poly.entity_id
_entity_poly.type
_entity_poly.pdbx_seq_one_letter_code
_entity_poly.pdbx_strand_id
1 'polypeptide(L)'
;MLFNAAWTLAGTAFSSLTTKEPLFALESALEEIGRAARDIAFVETADVIALGRIKALRDMITACQDEAEIETDQTVAMELAAAVDGLTEDLASHEETLPLERAFRADQRDQALARIEAAQGKLRDFIETKGQEAQVFDPALTREEVVELAQAALARSPEQIVAAARLEAEARFAGAPIPMPERATFHFTQPEGWTAWLATRIAERVGRDMPAD
;
A
#
# COMPACT_ATOMS: atom_id res chain seq x y z
N MET A 1 -24.33 -13.26 -16.37
CA MET A 1 -24.10 -12.32 -15.26
C MET A 1 -24.92 -12.81 -14.08
N LEU A 2 -24.33 -13.56 -13.16
CA LEU A 2 -25.00 -13.95 -11.92
C LEU A 2 -25.00 -12.73 -11.01
N PHE A 3 -26.17 -12.10 -10.88
CA PHE A 3 -26.43 -11.10 -9.85
C PHE A 3 -26.34 -11.85 -8.51
N ASN A 4 -25.20 -11.76 -7.83
CA ASN A 4 -24.97 -12.57 -6.64
C ASN A 4 -25.70 -11.90 -5.46
N ALA A 5 -26.96 -12.29 -5.26
CA ALA A 5 -27.87 -11.72 -4.25
C ALA A 5 -27.25 -11.67 -2.85
N ALA A 6 -26.34 -12.60 -2.53
CA ALA A 6 -25.57 -12.61 -1.30
C ALA A 6 -24.69 -11.34 -1.13
N TRP A 7 -24.04 -10.86 -2.20
CA TRP A 7 -23.23 -9.64 -2.15
C TRP A 7 -24.09 -8.38 -2.03
N THR A 8 -25.26 -8.36 -2.66
CA THR A 8 -26.20 -7.24 -2.52
C THR A 8 -26.76 -7.16 -1.10
N LEU A 9 -27.12 -8.30 -0.50
CA LEU A 9 -27.60 -8.39 0.88
C LEU A 9 -26.49 -8.12 1.91
N ALA A 10 -25.27 -8.60 1.65
CA ALA A 10 -24.10 -8.27 2.46
C ALA A 10 -23.80 -6.77 2.43
N GLY A 11 -23.94 -6.13 1.26
CA GLY A 11 -23.77 -4.68 1.10
C GLY A 11 -24.80 -3.88 1.90
N THR A 12 -26.08 -4.27 1.90
CA THR A 12 -27.10 -3.63 2.73
C THR A 12 -26.88 -3.88 4.22
N ALA A 13 -26.53 -5.11 4.63
CA ALA A 13 -26.22 -5.44 6.02
C ALA A 13 -25.00 -4.63 6.52
N PHE A 14 -23.92 -4.59 5.74
CA PHE A 14 -22.73 -3.80 6.03
C PHE A 14 -23.06 -2.31 6.16
N SER A 15 -23.83 -1.74 5.22
CA SER A 15 -24.23 -0.32 5.29
C SER A 15 -25.07 0.03 6.53
N SER A 16 -25.83 -0.94 7.05
CA SER A 16 -26.63 -0.77 8.26
C SER A 16 -25.83 -0.95 9.55
N LEU A 17 -24.70 -1.66 9.50
CA LEU A 17 -23.75 -1.83 10.61
C LEU A 17 -22.77 -0.65 10.70
N THR A 18 -22.51 0.05 9.59
CA THR A 18 -21.74 1.31 9.57
C THR A 18 -22.60 2.48 10.05
N THR A 19 -23.15 2.42 11.25
CA THR A 19 -23.56 3.63 11.98
C THR A 19 -22.30 4.41 12.37
N LYS A 20 -22.38 5.74 12.40
CA LYS A 20 -21.27 6.68 12.73
C LYS A 20 -20.82 6.60 14.19
N GLU A 21 -20.66 5.40 14.76
CA GLU A 21 -20.10 5.20 16.08
C GLU A 21 -18.56 5.16 16.00
N PRO A 22 -17.85 5.60 17.04
CA PRO A 22 -16.40 5.48 17.10
C PRO A 22 -16.02 4.00 17.00
N LEU A 23 -15.05 3.69 16.13
CA LEU A 23 -14.55 2.33 15.93
C LEU A 23 -14.14 1.71 17.27
N PHE A 24 -14.40 0.42 17.42
CA PHE A 24 -13.91 -0.32 18.56
C PHE A 24 -12.37 -0.34 18.56
N ALA A 25 -11.75 -0.54 19.73
CA ALA A 25 -10.30 -0.38 19.89
C ALA A 25 -9.48 -1.30 18.96
N LEU A 26 -9.97 -2.51 18.68
CA LEU A 26 -9.32 -3.45 17.77
C LEU A 26 -9.49 -3.08 16.30
N GLU A 27 -10.68 -2.60 15.93
CA GLU A 27 -10.96 -2.13 14.58
C GLU A 27 -10.10 -0.91 14.26
N SER A 28 -9.95 -0.01 15.23
CA SER A 28 -9.04 1.13 15.14
C SER A 28 -7.60 0.69 14.93
N ALA A 29 -7.14 -0.37 15.60
CA ALA A 29 -5.79 -0.91 15.42
C ALA A 29 -5.61 -1.53 14.02
N LEU A 30 -6.59 -2.29 13.54
CA LEU A 30 -6.55 -2.89 12.20
C LEU A 30 -6.58 -1.83 11.10
N GLU A 31 -7.43 -0.80 11.25
CA GLU A 31 -7.48 0.31 10.31
C GLU A 31 -6.16 1.09 10.32
N GLU A 32 -5.55 1.32 11.49
CA GLU A 32 -4.27 2.01 11.59
C GLU A 32 -3.15 1.25 10.90
N ILE A 33 -3.09 -0.08 11.01
CA ILE A 33 -2.11 -0.88 10.24
C ILE A 33 -2.33 -0.67 8.74
N GLY A 34 -3.58 -0.70 8.27
CA GLY A 34 -3.89 -0.45 6.86
C GLY A 34 -3.53 0.96 6.39
N ARG A 35 -3.78 1.99 7.20
CA ARG A 35 -3.40 3.38 6.93
C ARG A 35 -1.89 3.54 6.86
N ALA A 36 -1.18 3.07 7.87
CA ALA A 36 0.27 3.15 7.92
C ALA A 36 0.95 2.35 6.79
N ALA A 37 0.42 1.19 6.41
CA ALA A 37 0.91 0.43 5.26
C ALA A 37 0.74 1.19 3.93
N ARG A 38 -0.36 1.94 3.74
CA ARG A 38 -0.55 2.84 2.59
C ARG A 38 0.45 3.99 2.58
N ASP A 39 0.74 4.56 3.75
CA ASP A 39 1.73 5.62 3.88
C ASP A 39 3.12 5.12 3.48
N ILE A 40 3.49 3.89 3.90
CA ILE A 40 4.72 3.22 3.45
C ILE A 40 4.71 3.05 1.93
N ALA A 41 3.61 2.55 1.34
CA ALA A 41 3.51 2.37 -0.11
C ALA A 41 3.70 3.68 -0.88
N PHE A 42 3.14 4.79 -0.38
CA PHE A 42 3.34 6.12 -0.96
C PHE A 42 4.80 6.55 -0.89
N VAL A 43 5.43 6.39 0.27
CA VAL A 43 6.83 6.75 0.51
C VAL A 43 7.77 5.95 -0.38
N GLU A 44 7.59 4.62 -0.47
CA GLU A 44 8.41 3.76 -1.33
C GLU A 44 8.23 4.09 -2.81
N THR A 45 6.99 4.38 -3.23
CA THR A 45 6.71 4.80 -4.61
C THR A 45 7.40 6.12 -4.94
N ALA A 46 7.38 7.09 -4.02
CA ALA A 46 8.05 8.37 -4.22
C ALA A 46 9.57 8.22 -4.36
N ASP A 47 10.21 7.37 -3.55
CA ASP A 47 11.66 7.12 -3.63
C ASP A 47 12.03 6.40 -4.95
N VAL A 48 11.24 5.42 -5.39
CA VAL A 48 11.42 4.77 -6.71
C VAL A 48 11.32 5.78 -7.85
N ILE A 49 10.29 6.65 -7.85
CA ILE A 49 10.10 7.65 -8.90
C ILE A 49 11.26 8.66 -8.92
N ALA A 50 11.71 9.13 -7.76
CA ALA A 50 12.81 10.10 -7.68
C ALA A 50 14.11 9.54 -8.27
N LEU A 51 14.47 8.30 -7.89
CA LEU A 51 15.63 7.60 -8.45
C LEU A 51 15.45 7.30 -9.95
N GLY A 52 14.24 6.89 -10.33
CA GLY A 52 13.88 6.60 -11.70
C GLY A 52 13.98 7.81 -12.63
N ARG A 53 13.57 9.00 -12.16
CA ARG A 53 13.71 10.28 -12.88
C ARG A 53 15.17 10.63 -13.15
N ILE A 54 16.04 10.51 -12.14
CA ILE A 54 17.49 10.74 -12.29
C ILE A 54 18.09 9.77 -13.29
N LYS A 55 17.73 8.49 -13.21
CA LYS A 55 18.17 7.49 -14.19
C LYS A 55 17.72 7.87 -15.61
N ALA A 56 16.45 8.22 -15.79
CA ALA A 56 15.90 8.60 -17.09
C ALA A 56 16.61 9.83 -17.69
N LEU A 57 16.89 10.86 -16.88
CA LEU A 57 17.64 12.04 -17.34
C LEU A 57 19.05 11.67 -17.80
N ARG A 58 19.77 10.84 -17.05
CA ARG A 58 21.10 10.35 -17.44
C ARG A 58 21.06 9.54 -18.74
N ASP A 59 20.06 8.67 -18.89
CA ASP A 59 19.86 7.88 -20.10
C ASP A 59 19.55 8.79 -21.31
N MET A 60 18.72 9.83 -21.13
CA MET A 60 18.40 10.82 -22.17
C MET A 60 19.61 11.66 -22.57
N ILE A 61 20.40 12.14 -21.60
CA ILE A 61 21.64 12.88 -21.86
C ILE A 61 22.59 12.03 -22.71
N THR A 62 22.79 10.77 -22.31
CA THR A 62 23.66 9.84 -23.05
C THR A 62 23.14 9.63 -24.47
N ALA A 63 21.83 9.40 -24.65
CA ALA A 63 21.24 9.22 -25.97
C ALA A 63 21.39 10.46 -26.87
N CYS A 64 21.23 11.67 -26.32
CA CYS A 64 21.45 12.91 -27.07
C CYS A 64 22.91 13.11 -27.44
N GLN A 65 23.85 12.75 -26.55
CA GLN A 65 25.28 12.80 -26.82
C GLN A 65 25.68 11.82 -27.93
N ASP A 66 25.24 10.55 -27.82
CA ASP A 66 25.50 9.51 -28.82
C ASP A 66 24.95 9.90 -30.21
N GLU A 67 23.74 10.47 -30.26
CA GLU A 67 23.14 10.94 -31.52
C GLU A 67 23.91 12.14 -32.10
N ALA A 68 24.35 13.08 -31.26
CA ALA A 68 25.09 14.26 -31.70
C ALA A 68 26.47 13.91 -32.29
N GLU A 69 27.10 12.81 -31.86
CA GLU A 69 28.39 12.36 -32.39
C GLU A 69 28.30 11.83 -33.83
N ILE A 70 27.16 11.26 -34.22
CA ILE A 70 26.95 10.65 -35.54
C ILE A 70 26.17 11.57 -36.50
N GLU A 71 25.56 12.63 -35.99
CA GLU A 71 24.77 13.58 -36.77
C GLU A 71 25.66 14.41 -37.71
N THR A 72 25.19 14.58 -38.94
CA THR A 72 25.86 15.31 -40.01
C THR A 72 25.23 16.67 -40.28
N ASP A 73 23.97 16.86 -39.91
CA ASP A 73 23.31 18.16 -39.96
C ASP A 73 23.71 19.02 -38.75
N GLN A 74 24.40 20.13 -39.03
CA GLN A 74 24.89 21.05 -38.01
C GLN A 74 23.76 21.67 -37.19
N THR A 75 22.57 21.89 -37.76
CA THR A 75 21.44 22.45 -37.02
C THR A 75 20.91 21.43 -36.01
N VAL A 76 20.75 20.17 -36.42
CA VAL A 76 20.30 19.09 -35.52
C VAL A 76 21.33 18.84 -34.42
N ALA A 77 22.62 18.83 -34.75
CA ALA A 77 23.69 18.69 -33.75
C ALA A 77 23.67 19.82 -32.70
N MET A 78 23.38 21.06 -33.11
CA MET A 78 23.22 22.19 -32.19
C MET A 78 21.97 22.05 -31.30
N GLU A 79 20.85 21.55 -31.82
CA GLU A 79 19.64 21.29 -31.04
C GLU A 79 19.87 20.19 -30.00
N LEU A 80 20.59 19.13 -30.35
CA LEU A 80 20.97 18.05 -29.42
C LEU A 80 21.89 18.57 -28.31
N ALA A 81 22.87 19.42 -28.64
CA ALA A 81 23.73 20.05 -27.64
C ALA A 81 22.93 20.92 -26.66
N ALA A 82 22.00 21.74 -27.16
CA ALA A 82 21.12 22.54 -26.31
C ALA A 82 20.20 21.68 -25.43
N ALA A 83 19.73 20.53 -25.95
CA ALA A 83 18.95 19.57 -25.18
C ALA A 83 19.80 18.94 -24.06
N VAL A 84 21.05 18.57 -24.33
CA VAL A 84 22.00 18.06 -23.32
C VAL A 84 22.21 19.09 -22.20
N ASP A 85 22.41 20.36 -22.55
CA ASP A 85 22.58 21.43 -21.56
C ASP A 85 21.36 21.52 -20.64
N GLY A 86 20.15 21.61 -21.21
CA GLY A 86 18.91 21.68 -20.43
C GLY A 86 18.67 20.44 -19.55
N LEU A 87 18.88 19.24 -20.10
CA LEU A 87 18.75 17.99 -19.33
C LEU A 87 19.79 17.88 -18.21
N THR A 88 20.99 18.43 -18.41
CA THR A 88 22.05 18.46 -17.40
C THR A 88 21.70 19.41 -16.25
N GLU A 89 21.12 20.57 -16.54
CA GLU A 89 20.59 21.49 -15.52
C GLU A 89 19.48 20.84 -14.69
N ASP A 90 18.52 20.18 -15.35
CA ASP A 90 17.45 19.43 -14.69
C ASP A 90 17.99 18.28 -13.82
N LEU A 91 18.98 17.54 -14.33
CA LEU A 91 19.64 16.46 -13.60
C LEU A 91 20.32 17.00 -12.33
N ALA A 92 21.09 18.08 -12.45
CA ALA A 92 21.78 18.68 -11.31
C ALA A 92 20.80 19.16 -10.24
N SER A 93 19.70 19.81 -10.65
CA SER A 93 18.62 20.25 -9.76
C SER A 93 18.01 19.07 -8.98
N HIS A 94 17.72 17.96 -9.65
CA HIS A 94 17.17 16.77 -8.98
C HIS A 94 18.17 16.04 -8.10
N GLU A 95 19.44 15.97 -8.49
CA GLU A 95 20.50 15.38 -7.68
C GLU A 95 20.78 16.21 -6.42
N GLU A 96 20.64 17.53 -6.50
CA GLU A 96 20.76 18.44 -5.36
C GLU A 96 19.65 18.22 -4.32
N THR A 97 18.39 18.06 -4.77
CA THR A 97 17.25 17.89 -3.86
C THR A 97 17.09 16.46 -3.34
N LEU A 98 17.63 15.46 -4.05
CA LEU A 98 17.42 14.04 -3.72
C LEU A 98 17.77 13.68 -2.26
N PRO A 99 18.91 14.08 -1.67
CA PRO A 99 19.23 13.70 -0.29
C PRO A 99 18.18 14.18 0.72
N LEU A 100 17.65 15.40 0.54
CA LEU A 100 16.61 15.97 1.39
C LEU A 100 15.28 15.24 1.20
N GLU A 101 14.89 14.98 -0.05
CA GLU A 101 13.68 14.21 -0.36
C GLU A 101 13.74 12.83 0.31
N ARG A 102 14.86 12.12 0.19
CA ARG A 102 15.05 10.79 0.77
C ARG A 102 15.05 10.80 2.30
N ALA A 103 15.67 11.80 2.93
CA ALA A 103 15.62 11.96 4.38
C ALA A 103 14.18 12.17 4.88
N PHE A 104 13.43 13.07 4.23
CA PHE A 104 12.02 13.30 4.57
C PHE A 104 11.16 12.05 4.40
N ARG A 105 11.40 11.28 3.32
CA ARG A 105 10.73 9.99 3.10
C ARG A 105 11.09 8.95 4.15
N ALA A 106 12.35 8.88 4.58
CA ALA A 106 12.77 7.99 5.67
C ALA A 106 12.02 8.33 6.97
N ASP A 107 11.93 9.60 7.34
CA ASP A 107 11.18 10.03 8.54
C ASP A 107 9.70 9.62 8.47
N GLN A 108 9.06 9.77 7.30
CA GLN A 108 7.68 9.33 7.09
C GLN A 108 7.52 7.81 7.20
N ARG A 109 8.49 7.05 6.68
CA ARG A 109 8.51 5.58 6.82
C ARG A 109 8.60 5.18 8.28
N ASP A 110 9.52 5.78 9.02
CA ASP A 110 9.75 5.47 10.44
C ASP A 110 8.50 5.77 11.30
N GLN A 111 7.82 6.88 11.02
CA GLN A 111 6.54 7.20 11.66
C GLN A 111 5.43 6.20 11.32
N ALA A 112 5.38 5.69 10.09
CA ALA A 112 4.43 4.66 9.71
C ALA A 112 4.75 3.31 10.37
N LEU A 113 6.04 2.93 10.42
CA LEU A 113 6.50 1.72 11.10
C LEU A 113 6.12 1.73 12.59
N ALA A 114 6.40 2.84 13.29
CA ALA A 114 6.03 2.97 14.70
C ALA A 114 4.52 2.81 14.95
N ARG A 115 3.67 3.30 14.03
CA ARG A 115 2.21 3.14 14.11
C ARG A 115 1.78 1.70 13.88
N ILE A 116 2.38 0.99 12.93
CA ILE A 116 2.15 -0.45 12.72
C ILE A 116 2.55 -1.24 13.96
N GLU A 117 3.75 -1.00 14.50
CA GLU A 117 4.25 -1.70 15.68
C GLU A 117 3.34 -1.49 16.90
N ALA A 118 2.92 -0.25 17.15
CA ALA A 118 2.00 0.08 18.24
C ALA A 118 0.63 -0.60 18.06
N ALA A 119 0.09 -0.61 16.83
CA ALA A 119 -1.17 -1.28 16.54
C ALA A 119 -1.06 -2.80 16.66
N GLN A 120 0.01 -3.41 16.15
CA GLN A 120 0.28 -4.84 16.32
C GLN A 120 0.49 -5.22 17.79
N GLY A 121 1.09 -4.34 18.61
CA GLY A 121 1.16 -4.50 20.06
C GLY A 121 -0.22 -4.67 20.69
N LYS A 122 -1.17 -3.78 20.37
CA LYS A 122 -2.55 -3.87 20.85
C LYS A 122 -3.24 -5.17 20.43
N LEU A 123 -3.00 -5.64 19.20
CA LEU A 123 -3.56 -6.90 18.71
C LEU A 123 -2.98 -8.12 19.46
N ARG A 124 -1.68 -8.13 19.74
CA ARG A 124 -1.04 -9.18 20.55
C ARG A 124 -1.60 -9.21 21.96
N ASP A 125 -1.69 -8.05 22.61
CA ASP A 125 -2.23 -7.92 23.98
C ASP A 125 -3.66 -8.47 24.08
N PHE A 126 -4.49 -8.23 23.06
CA PHE A 126 -5.85 -8.77 22.98
C PHE A 126 -5.90 -10.29 22.85
N ILE A 127 -5.04 -10.88 22.01
CA ILE A 127 -4.96 -12.33 21.82
C ILE A 127 -4.51 -13.00 23.13
N GLU A 128 -3.53 -12.43 23.82
CA GLU A 128 -2.96 -12.97 25.05
C GLU A 128 -3.91 -12.84 26.25
N THR A 129 -4.71 -11.76 26.31
CA THR A 129 -5.64 -11.51 27.42
C THR A 129 -6.92 -12.34 27.26
N LYS A 130 -6.90 -13.57 27.77
CA LYS A 130 -8.07 -14.46 27.82
C LYS A 130 -9.16 -13.85 28.72
N GLY A 131 -10.34 -13.59 28.14
CA GLY A 131 -11.51 -13.12 28.88
C GLY A 131 -11.79 -11.61 28.83
N GLN A 132 -11.08 -10.85 27.99
CA GLN A 132 -11.52 -9.48 27.65
C GLN A 132 -12.93 -9.52 27.04
N GLU A 133 -13.86 -8.80 27.66
CA GLU A 133 -15.27 -8.72 27.26
C GLU A 133 -15.45 -8.07 25.88
N ALA A 134 -16.59 -8.36 25.23
CA ALA A 134 -16.98 -7.94 23.88
C ALA A 134 -17.11 -6.41 23.65
N GLN A 135 -16.67 -5.56 24.58
CA GLN A 135 -16.68 -4.10 24.41
C GLN A 135 -15.49 -3.57 23.59
N VAL A 136 -14.57 -4.44 23.14
CA VAL A 136 -13.38 -4.09 22.34
C VAL A 136 -13.53 -4.37 20.83
N PHE A 137 -14.65 -4.93 20.38
CA PHE A 137 -14.94 -5.24 18.98
C PHE A 137 -16.46 -5.25 18.70
N ASP A 138 -16.86 -5.16 17.43
CA ASP A 138 -18.27 -5.23 17.02
C ASP A 138 -18.95 -6.51 17.56
N PRO A 139 -20.04 -6.37 18.33
CA PRO A 139 -20.78 -7.53 18.86
C PRO A 139 -21.38 -8.43 17.77
N ALA A 140 -21.41 -7.99 16.51
CA ALA A 140 -21.77 -8.82 15.37
C ALA A 140 -20.73 -9.91 15.05
N LEU A 141 -19.49 -9.79 15.56
CA LEU A 141 -18.43 -10.78 15.40
C LEU A 141 -18.28 -11.65 16.65
N THR A 142 -17.89 -12.90 16.45
CA THR A 142 -17.46 -13.79 17.54
C THR A 142 -16.01 -13.46 17.94
N ARG A 143 -15.63 -13.82 19.17
CA ARG A 143 -14.23 -13.67 19.60
C ARG A 143 -13.28 -14.49 18.72
N GLU A 144 -13.68 -15.70 18.29
CA GLU A 144 -12.85 -16.51 17.40
C GLU A 144 -12.56 -15.79 16.07
N GLU A 145 -13.57 -15.16 15.46
CA GLU A 145 -13.41 -14.38 14.22
C GLU A 145 -12.47 -13.19 14.41
N VAL A 146 -12.57 -12.47 15.53
CA VAL A 146 -11.68 -11.33 15.82
C VAL A 146 -10.25 -11.78 16.06
N VAL A 147 -10.05 -12.93 16.71
CA VAL A 147 -8.70 -13.52 16.91
C VAL A 147 -8.09 -13.94 15.57
N GLU A 148 -8.85 -14.59 14.69
CA GLU A 148 -8.38 -14.98 13.36
C GLU A 148 -7.91 -13.76 12.54
N LEU A 149 -8.69 -12.69 12.58
CA LEU A 149 -8.37 -11.44 11.91
C LEU A 149 -7.13 -10.75 12.50
N ALA A 150 -7.02 -10.70 13.84
CA ALA A 150 -5.85 -10.16 14.50
C ALA A 150 -4.59 -10.96 14.13
N GLN A 151 -4.69 -12.30 14.08
CA GLN A 151 -3.61 -13.17 13.61
C GLN A 151 -3.24 -12.91 12.14
N ALA A 152 -4.23 -12.68 11.26
CA ALA A 152 -3.98 -12.33 9.87
C ALA A 152 -3.24 -10.99 9.75
N ALA A 153 -3.61 -9.98 10.54
CA ALA A 153 -2.94 -8.68 10.57
C ALA A 153 -1.52 -8.75 11.16
N LEU A 154 -1.27 -9.72 12.05
CA LEU A 154 0.05 -10.00 12.62
C LEU A 154 0.92 -10.91 11.75
N ALA A 155 0.37 -11.53 10.69
CA ALA A 155 1.08 -12.49 9.85
C ALA A 155 2.21 -11.86 9.03
N ARG A 156 2.19 -10.53 8.83
CA ARG A 156 3.28 -9.79 8.19
C ARG A 156 4.01 -8.89 9.17
N SER A 157 5.33 -8.97 9.14
CA SER A 157 6.18 -8.03 9.87
C SER A 157 6.18 -6.65 9.17
N PRO A 158 6.48 -5.56 9.91
CA PRO A 158 6.64 -4.24 9.32
C PRO A 158 7.67 -4.21 8.17
N GLU A 159 8.76 -4.94 8.29
CA GLU A 159 9.80 -5.04 7.25
C GLU A 159 9.28 -5.71 5.98
N GLN A 160 8.45 -6.74 6.12
CA GLN A 160 7.80 -7.39 4.98
C GLN A 160 6.82 -6.46 4.26
N ILE A 161 6.15 -5.56 5.00
CA ILE A 161 5.27 -4.55 4.41
C ILE A 161 6.10 -3.55 3.58
N VAL A 162 7.22 -3.06 4.12
CA VAL A 162 8.15 -2.17 3.38
C VAL A 162 8.70 -2.85 2.14
N ALA A 163 9.20 -4.08 2.25
CA ALA A 163 9.75 -4.82 1.13
C ALA A 163 8.71 -5.06 0.02
N ALA A 164 7.48 -5.43 0.39
CA ALA A 164 6.40 -5.60 -0.57
C ALA A 164 6.01 -4.29 -1.27
N ALA A 165 5.91 -3.19 -0.49
CA ALA A 165 5.64 -1.87 -1.03
C ALA A 165 6.70 -1.43 -2.04
N ARG A 166 7.98 -1.68 -1.75
CA ARG A 166 9.09 -1.37 -2.65
C ARG A 166 9.04 -2.16 -3.94
N LEU A 167 8.85 -3.47 -3.86
CA LEU A 167 8.73 -4.34 -5.03
C LEU A 167 7.55 -3.95 -5.92
N GLU A 168 6.43 -3.59 -5.32
CA GLU A 168 5.25 -3.12 -6.04
C GLU A 168 5.51 -1.78 -6.75
N ALA A 169 6.19 -0.85 -6.08
CA ALA A 169 6.59 0.43 -6.66
C ALA A 169 7.55 0.26 -7.85
N GLU A 170 8.56 -0.60 -7.71
CA GLU A 170 9.52 -0.92 -8.78
C GLU A 170 8.83 -1.57 -9.98
N ALA A 171 7.92 -2.51 -9.74
CA ALA A 171 7.14 -3.14 -10.81
C ALA A 171 6.29 -2.11 -11.57
N ARG A 172 5.59 -1.21 -10.85
CA ARG A 172 4.81 -0.14 -11.50
C ARG A 172 5.69 0.81 -12.31
N PHE A 173 6.82 1.22 -11.76
CA PHE A 173 7.74 2.12 -12.45
C PHE A 173 8.30 1.49 -13.73
N ALA A 174 8.58 0.18 -13.70
CA ALA A 174 9.06 -0.57 -14.86
C ALA A 174 7.96 -0.97 -15.86
N GLY A 175 6.68 -0.70 -15.57
CA GLY A 175 5.56 -1.24 -16.35
C GLY A 175 5.46 -2.77 -16.30
N ALA A 176 6.07 -3.40 -15.30
CA ALA A 176 6.08 -4.84 -15.09
C ALA A 176 4.82 -5.31 -14.33
N PRO A 177 4.46 -6.60 -14.44
CA PRO A 177 3.41 -7.16 -13.61
C PRO A 177 3.69 -6.96 -12.11
N ILE A 178 2.69 -6.52 -11.35
CA ILE A 178 2.81 -6.38 -9.89
C ILE A 178 3.05 -7.77 -9.29
N PRO A 179 4.12 -7.95 -8.50
CA PRO A 179 4.40 -9.23 -7.86
C PRO A 179 3.24 -9.61 -6.94
N MET A 180 2.52 -10.67 -7.33
CA MET A 180 1.52 -11.29 -6.48
C MET A 180 2.27 -12.10 -5.43
N PRO A 181 2.14 -11.81 -4.12
CA PRO A 181 2.63 -12.72 -3.10
C PRO A 181 1.82 -14.01 -3.21
N GLU A 182 2.39 -15.03 -3.85
CA GLU A 182 1.77 -16.35 -3.94
C GLU A 182 1.35 -16.79 -2.52
N ARG A 183 0.04 -17.03 -2.34
CA ARG A 183 -0.61 -17.56 -1.12
C ARG A 183 -0.97 -16.59 0.02
N ALA A 184 -0.78 -15.28 -0.11
CA ALA A 184 -1.25 -14.37 0.95
C ALA A 184 -2.69 -13.89 0.69
N THR A 185 -3.65 -14.37 1.50
CA THR A 185 -5.05 -13.91 1.54
C THR A 185 -5.22 -12.42 1.89
N PHE A 186 -4.12 -11.67 2.08
CA PHE A 186 -4.12 -10.31 2.57
C PHE A 186 -3.12 -9.44 1.79
N HIS A 187 -3.60 -8.41 1.09
CA HIS A 187 -2.80 -7.42 0.37
C HIS A 187 -2.82 -6.09 1.14
N PHE A 188 -1.75 -5.77 1.87
CA PHE A 188 -1.65 -4.52 2.65
C PHE A 188 -1.62 -3.24 1.78
N THR A 189 -1.35 -3.36 0.48
CA THR A 189 -1.39 -2.23 -0.46
C THR A 189 -2.79 -1.93 -0.98
N GLN A 190 -3.79 -2.77 -0.68
CA GLN A 190 -5.18 -2.44 -0.94
C GLN A 190 -5.83 -1.85 0.32
N PRO A 191 -6.63 -0.77 0.18
CA PRO A 191 -7.34 -0.14 1.29
C PRO A 191 -8.40 -1.02 1.98
N GLU A 192 -8.50 -2.28 1.56
CA GLU A 192 -9.60 -3.21 1.75
C GLU A 192 -9.35 -4.22 2.87
N GLY A 193 -8.14 -4.28 3.45
CA GLY A 193 -7.71 -5.42 4.28
C GLY A 193 -8.67 -5.84 5.41
N TRP A 194 -9.20 -4.90 6.18
CA TRP A 194 -10.16 -5.19 7.25
C TRP A 194 -11.61 -5.14 6.75
N THR A 195 -11.98 -4.11 6.00
CA THR A 195 -13.36 -3.89 5.57
C THR A 195 -13.84 -4.92 4.54
N ALA A 196 -12.98 -5.36 3.62
CA ALA A 196 -13.30 -6.45 2.70
C ALA A 196 -13.27 -7.82 3.39
N TRP A 197 -12.39 -8.03 4.37
CA TRP A 197 -12.45 -9.23 5.20
C TRP A 197 -13.79 -9.30 5.96
N LEU A 198 -14.18 -8.19 6.59
CA LEU A 198 -15.45 -8.06 7.31
C LEU A 198 -16.65 -8.26 6.37
N ALA A 199 -16.62 -7.62 5.20
CA ALA A 199 -17.66 -7.78 4.18
C ALA A 199 -17.77 -9.24 3.70
N THR A 200 -16.65 -9.94 3.54
CA THR A 200 -16.62 -11.35 3.15
C THR A 200 -17.25 -12.23 4.23
N ARG A 201 -16.92 -12.01 5.51
CA ARG A 201 -17.52 -12.75 6.63
C ARG A 201 -19.02 -12.50 6.78
N ILE A 202 -19.45 -11.24 6.65
CA ILE A 202 -20.88 -10.88 6.65
C ILE A 202 -21.59 -11.58 5.48
N ALA A 203 -21.01 -11.56 4.28
CA ALA A 203 -21.58 -12.25 3.13
C ALA A 203 -21.67 -13.77 3.31
N GLU A 204 -20.64 -14.41 3.89
CA GLU A 204 -20.65 -15.84 4.22
C GLU A 204 -21.76 -16.18 5.22
N ARG A 205 -21.95 -15.37 6.27
CA ARG A 205 -22.99 -15.61 7.28
C ARG A 205 -24.39 -15.48 6.68
N VAL A 206 -24.64 -14.37 5.96
CA VAL A 206 -25.89 -14.13 5.25
C VAL A 206 -26.18 -15.25 4.23
N GLY A 207 -25.16 -15.73 3.53
CA GLY A 207 -25.28 -16.83 2.58
C GLY A 207 -25.60 -18.20 3.21
N ARG A 208 -25.10 -18.48 4.43
CA ARG A 208 -25.44 -19.72 5.18
C ARG A 208 -26.86 -19.71 5.74
N ASP A 209 -27.39 -18.53 6.05
CA ASP A 209 -28.74 -18.36 6.59
C ASP A 209 -29.83 -18.32 5.50
N MET A 210 -29.45 -18.34 4.21
CA MET A 210 -30.40 -18.51 3.11
C MET A 210 -30.85 -19.97 2.99
N PRO A 211 -32.16 -20.25 2.88
CA PRO A 211 -32.65 -21.58 2.55
C PRO A 211 -32.09 -21.99 1.18
N ALA A 212 -31.63 -23.24 1.07
CA ALA A 212 -31.27 -23.82 -0.22
C ALA A 212 -32.56 -24.05 -1.00
N ASP A 213 -32.77 -23.26 -2.06
CA ASP A 213 -33.80 -23.51 -3.07
C ASP A 213 -33.49 -24.79 -3.89
#